data_AF-A0A1A7NYX1-F1
#
_entry.id   AF-A0A1A7NYX1-F1
#
_cell.length_a   1.000
_cell.length_b   1.000
_cell.length_c   1.000
_cell.angle_alpha   90.00
_cell.angle_beta   90.00
_cell.angle_gamma   90.00
#
_symmetry.space_group_name_H-M   'P 1'
#
loop_
_entity.id
_entity.type
_entity.pdbx_description
1 polymer ?
#
loop_
_entity_poly.entity_id
_entity_poly.type
_entity_poly.pdbx_seq_one_letter_code
_entity_poly.pdbx_strand_id
1 'polypeptide(L)'
;MDKLSDFPCSACGKCCRRVNLSEQTRFLDRGDGICLHFDESTNLCKIYENRPLVCRVKDYYLANLTDQYSWEEFVFLNIKICEVLQKE
;
A
#
# COMPACT_ATOMS: atom_id res chain seq x y z
N MET A 1 -22.12 10.10 -6.82
CA MET A 1 -20.79 9.46 -6.71
C MET A 1 -20.81 8.69 -5.42
N ASP A 2 -20.92 7.37 -5.49
CA ASP A 2 -20.89 6.53 -4.29
C ASP A 2 -19.57 6.71 -3.57
N LYS A 3 -19.66 7.06 -2.29
CA LYS A 3 -18.49 7.30 -1.45
C LYS A 3 -17.89 5.94 -1.10
N LEU A 4 -16.81 5.56 -1.77
CA LEU A 4 -16.05 4.35 -1.42
C LEU A 4 -15.58 4.43 0.03
N SER A 5 -15.71 3.32 0.77
CA SER A 5 -15.17 3.19 2.13
C SER A 5 -13.66 3.39 2.15
N ASP A 6 -13.10 3.78 3.30
CA ASP A 6 -11.64 3.89 3.42
C ASP A 6 -11.00 2.51 3.56
N PHE A 7 -9.80 2.35 3.00
CA PHE A 7 -9.03 1.12 3.17
C PHE A 7 -8.55 1.02 4.63
N PRO A 8 -8.80 -0.10 5.34
CA PRO A 8 -8.54 -0.23 6.77
C PRO A 8 -7.05 -0.51 7.08
N CYS A 9 -6.17 0.38 6.63
CA CYS A 9 -4.74 0.26 6.93
C CYS A 9 -4.47 0.46 8.43
N SER A 10 -3.77 -0.49 9.05
CA SER A 10 -3.35 -0.41 10.45
C SER A 10 -2.06 0.39 10.68
N ALA A 11 -1.51 1.02 9.63
CA ALA A 11 -0.21 1.70 9.65
C ALA A 11 0.94 0.81 10.18
N CYS A 12 0.84 -0.52 10.04
CA CYS A 12 1.85 -1.47 10.55
C CYS A 12 3.22 -1.43 9.84
N GLY A 13 3.35 -0.70 8.73
CA GLY A 13 4.60 -0.56 7.98
C GLY A 13 5.07 -1.81 7.20
N LYS A 14 4.35 -2.94 7.26
CA LYS A 14 4.80 -4.21 6.65
C LYS A 14 4.93 -4.15 5.12
N CYS A 15 4.05 -3.43 4.43
CA CYS A 15 4.16 -3.21 2.98
C CYS A 15 5.34 -2.29 2.62
N CYS A 16 5.58 -1.24 3.42
CA CYS A 16 6.73 -0.34 3.25
C CYS A 16 8.07 -1.06 3.44
N ARG A 17 8.10 -2.18 4.16
CA ARG A 17 9.31 -3.00 4.38
C ARG A 17 9.54 -4.06 3.28
N ARG A 18 8.71 -4.10 2.24
CA ARG A 18 8.73 -5.11 1.17
C ARG A 18 8.44 -4.51 -0.21
N VAL A 19 8.86 -3.26 -0.44
CA VAL A 19 8.58 -2.56 -1.70
C VAL A 19 9.31 -3.15 -2.90
N ASN A 20 10.31 -4.01 -2.66
CA ASN A 20 10.97 -4.80 -3.69
C ASN A 20 10.12 -5.94 -4.26
N LEU A 21 9.05 -6.37 -3.58
CA LEU A 21 8.23 -7.52 -4.00
C LEU A 21 7.23 -7.20 -5.12
N SER A 22 7.12 -5.94 -5.52
CA SER A 22 6.24 -5.49 -6.61
C SER A 22 7.00 -4.58 -7.55
N GLU A 23 6.77 -4.75 -8.84
CA GLU A 23 7.40 -3.92 -9.86
C GLU A 23 7.01 -2.45 -9.72
N GLN A 24 5.76 -2.20 -9.33
CA GLN A 24 5.17 -0.89 -9.18
C GLN A 24 5.75 -0.12 -8.00
N THR A 25 6.31 -0.80 -6.99
CA THR A 25 6.93 -0.17 -5.81
C THR A 25 8.45 -0.25 -5.80
N ARG A 26 9.07 -0.99 -6.72
CA ARG A 26 10.52 -1.27 -6.73
C ARG A 26 11.39 -0.01 -6.73
N PHE A 27 10.94 1.06 -7.36
CA PHE A 27 11.68 2.34 -7.38
C PHE A 27 11.76 3.02 -6.00
N LEU A 28 10.99 2.58 -5.02
CA LEU A 28 11.02 3.07 -3.64
C LEU A 28 12.03 2.32 -2.78
N ASP A 29 12.56 1.19 -3.24
CA ASP A 29 13.50 0.37 -2.50
C ASP A 29 14.82 1.10 -2.27
N ARG A 30 15.26 1.19 -1.01
CA ARG A 30 16.57 1.75 -0.63
C ARG A 30 17.72 0.76 -0.83
N GLY A 31 17.43 -0.47 -1.26
CA GLY A 31 18.40 -1.54 -1.56
C GLY A 31 18.29 -2.76 -0.65
N ASP A 32 17.41 -2.74 0.36
CA ASP A 32 17.20 -3.84 1.32
C ASP A 32 15.73 -4.31 1.37
N GLY A 33 14.91 -3.89 0.42
CA GLY A 33 13.47 -4.13 0.36
C GLY A 33 12.63 -3.11 1.12
N ILE A 34 13.24 -2.26 1.94
CA ILE A 34 12.54 -1.23 2.71
C ILE A 34 12.47 0.08 1.89
N CYS A 35 11.30 0.72 1.95
CA CYS A 35 11.06 1.99 1.28
C CYS A 35 12.00 3.07 1.82
N LEU A 36 12.65 3.82 0.92
CA LEU A 36 13.57 4.91 1.26
C LEU A 36 12.90 6.06 2.04
N HIS A 37 11.57 6.18 1.97
CA HIS A 37 10.78 7.17 2.72
C HIS A 37 10.17 6.62 4.02
N PHE A 38 10.43 5.37 4.37
CA PHE A 38 9.87 4.76 5.58
C PHE A 38 10.67 5.17 6.82
N ASP A 39 9.97 5.55 7.89
CA ASP A 39 10.54 5.79 9.21
C ASP A 39 10.34 4.54 10.08
N GLU A 40 11.43 3.83 10.35
CA GLU A 40 11.41 2.59 11.10
C GLU A 40 11.11 2.77 12.58
N SER A 41 11.32 3.97 13.13
CA SER A 41 11.05 4.26 14.54
C SER A 41 9.55 4.47 14.82
N THR A 42 8.81 4.98 13.83
CA THR A 42 7.38 5.29 13.95
C THR A 42 6.48 4.37 13.13
N ASN A 43 7.06 3.58 12.21
CA ASN A 43 6.37 2.84 11.15
C ASN A 43 5.56 3.74 10.18
N LEU A 44 5.86 5.04 10.12
CA LEU A 44 5.15 5.99 9.26
C LEU A 44 5.96 6.36 8.01
N CYS A 45 5.28 6.98 7.05
CA CYS A 45 5.92 7.49 5.84
C CYS A 45 6.34 8.95 6.05
N LYS A 46 7.60 9.28 5.74
CA LYS A 46 8.15 10.65 5.83
C LYS A 46 7.52 11.62 4.83
N ILE A 47 6.84 11.10 3.79
CA ILE A 47 6.18 11.88 2.75
C ILE A 47 4.68 11.53 2.64
N TYR A 48 4.01 11.23 3.75
CA TYR A 48 2.65 10.65 3.75
C TYR A 48 1.64 11.37 2.83
N GLU A 49 1.62 12.71 2.87
CA GLU A 49 0.76 13.54 2.03
C GLU A 49 1.15 13.52 0.54
N ASN A 50 2.42 13.28 0.24
CA ASN A 50 3.00 13.30 -1.11
C ASN A 50 3.34 11.91 -1.63
N ARG A 51 2.81 10.84 -1.00
CA ARG A 51 3.06 9.45 -1.41
C ARG A 51 2.80 9.26 -2.90
N PRO A 52 3.56 8.43 -3.63
CA PRO A 52 3.26 8.14 -5.03
C PRO A 52 1.90 7.42 -5.16
N LEU A 53 1.28 7.49 -6.35
CA LEU A 53 -0.05 6.92 -6.61
C LEU A 53 -0.16 5.45 -6.16
N VAL A 54 0.86 4.63 -6.44
CA VAL A 54 0.92 3.22 -6.05
C VAL A 54 0.74 2.98 -4.53
N CYS A 55 1.08 3.96 -3.69
CA CYS A 55 0.92 3.88 -2.24
C CYS A 55 -0.40 4.45 -1.73
N ARG A 56 -1.24 5.02 -2.61
CA ARG A 56 -2.56 5.59 -2.30
C ARG A 56 -3.64 4.59 -2.72
N VAL A 57 -3.96 3.64 -1.86
CA VAL A 57 -4.78 2.44 -2.16
C VAL A 57 -6.07 2.78 -2.94
N LYS A 58 -6.85 3.75 -2.47
CA LYS A 58 -8.11 4.16 -3.11
C LYS A 58 -7.87 4.82 -4.47
N ASP A 59 -6.95 5.78 -4.54
CA ASP A 59 -6.64 6.52 -5.78
C ASP A 59 -6.05 5.58 -6.84
N TYR A 60 -5.18 4.65 -6.44
CA TYR A 60 -4.61 3.65 -7.34
C TYR A 60 -5.68 2.74 -7.94
N TYR A 61 -6.62 2.27 -7.12
CA TYR A 61 -7.77 1.49 -7.59
C TYR A 61 -8.61 2.26 -8.60
N LEU A 62 -9.00 3.49 -8.25
CA LEU A 62 -9.82 4.35 -9.12
C LEU A 62 -9.14 4.63 -10.46
N ALA A 63 -7.81 4.77 -10.47
CA ALA A 63 -7.06 5.09 -11.68
C ALA A 63 -6.73 3.89 -12.57
N ASN A 64 -6.68 2.67 -12.03
CA ASN A 64 -6.09 1.52 -12.74
C ASN A 64 -6.93 0.23 -12.76
N LEU A 65 -7.90 0.07 -11.85
CA LEU A 65 -8.46 -1.25 -11.54
C LEU A 65 -10.00 -1.30 -11.50
N THR A 66 -10.70 -0.19 -11.76
CA THR A 66 -12.18 -0.15 -11.73
C THR A 66 -12.84 -1.07 -12.74
N ASP A 67 -12.15 -1.37 -13.85
CA ASP A 67 -12.66 -2.25 -14.90
C ASP A 67 -12.38 -3.74 -14.62
N GLN A 68 -11.59 -4.05 -13.58
CA GLN A 68 -11.13 -5.40 -13.24
C GLN A 68 -11.71 -5.93 -11.94
N TYR A 69 -11.95 -5.07 -10.96
CA TYR A 69 -12.41 -5.44 -9.62
C TYR A 69 -13.47 -4.46 -9.14
N SER A 70 -14.40 -4.93 -8.32
CA SER A 70 -15.13 -4.04 -7.42
C SER A 70 -14.22 -3.50 -6.32
N TRP A 71 -14.66 -2.43 -5.63
CA TRP A 71 -13.89 -1.87 -4.53
C TRP A 71 -13.77 -2.87 -3.38
N GLU A 72 -14.85 -3.59 -3.08
CA GLU A 72 -14.92 -4.59 -2.03
C GLU A 72 -13.97 -5.77 -2.30
N GLU A 73 -13.92 -6.26 -3.54
CA GLU A 73 -12.98 -7.33 -3.93
C GLU A 73 -11.53 -6.88 -3.83
N PHE A 74 -11.21 -5.67 -4.33
CA PHE A 74 -9.88 -5.12 -4.24
C PHE A 74 -9.42 -4.95 -2.79
N VAL A 75 -10.29 -4.41 -1.92
CA VAL A 75 -10.01 -4.27 -0.48
C VAL A 75 -9.82 -5.64 0.17
N PHE A 76 -10.68 -6.62 -0.12
CA PHE A 76 -10.59 -7.98 0.43
C PHE A 76 -9.25 -8.64 0.10
N LEU A 77 -8.82 -8.58 -1.17
CA LEU A 77 -7.54 -9.13 -1.61
C LEU A 77 -6.36 -8.44 -0.91
N ASN A 78 -6.38 -7.11 -0.79
CA ASN A 78 -5.33 -6.38 -0.09
C ASN A 78 -5.27 -6.72 1.41
N ILE A 79 -6.43 -6.91 2.07
CA ILE A 79 -6.48 -7.34 3.47
C ILE A 79 -5.87 -8.74 3.64
N LYS A 80 -6.12 -9.67 2.71
CA LYS A 80 -5.49 -11.01 2.76
C LYS A 80 -3.97 -10.92 2.71
N ILE A 81 -3.42 -10.04 1.88
CA ILE A 81 -1.98 -9.77 1.86
C ILE A 81 -1.54 -9.12 3.19
N CYS A 82 -2.28 -8.15 3.74
CA CYS A 82 -1.96 -7.57 5.04
C CYS A 82 -1.90 -8.63 6.15
N GLU A 83 -2.85 -9.56 6.22
CA GLU A 83 -2.89 -10.65 7.19
C GLU A 83 -1.66 -11.56 7.09
N VAL A 84 -1.22 -11.89 5.87
CA VAL A 84 -0.01 -12.68 5.64
C VAL A 84 1.21 -11.91 6.14
N LEU A 85 1.39 -10.67 5.69
CA LEU A 85 2.57 -9.86 6.04
C LEU A 85 2.69 -9.52 7.53
N GLN A 86 1.56 -9.48 8.26
CA GLN A 86 1.53 -9.18 9.70
C GLN A 86 1.82 -10.39 10.58
N LYS A 87 1.70 -11.62 10.07
CA LYS A 87 1.98 -12.86 10.81
C LYS A 87 3.44 -13.30 10.73
N GLU A 88 4.22 -12.71 9.82
CA GLU A 88 5.67 -12.83 9.74
C GLU A 88 6.37 -11.96 10.79
#